data_AF-A0A5E4QSR3-F1
#
_entry.id   AF-A0A5E4QSR3-F1
#
_cell.length_a   1.000
_cell.length_b   1.000
_cell.length_c   1.000
_cell.angle_alpha   90.00
_cell.angle_beta   90.00
_cell.angle_gamma   90.00
#
_symmetry.space_group_name_H-M   'P 1'
#
loop_
_entity.id
_entity.type
_entity.pdbx_description
1 polymer ?
#
loop_
_entity_poly.entity_id
_entity_poly.type
_entity_poly.pdbx_seq_one_letter_code
_entity_poly.pdbx_strand_id
1 'polypeptide(L)'
;MSVVSPTELAGVFQQYLRQYAGGVLQGALPRAPPPAPLSHVPALVTNLHTFLRDDSAAPRFTKQEIAKITSVITTSEYCLETTIHLEQKLKEKIVPRLASKIDLSHEQDLFHKMISTCIQLLVQDLEVSCEPALQAMTKISWLHYDIVGDQSSYVTQIIMHLKNTVPNLRDNLASSRKYFTQFCIRFANSFIPKFIQNIYKCKPISTVGSEQLLLDTHMLKTALLELPSIGSEVKRQGPSTYTKVVIKLMTKAEMILKLVMAPIDNNLEGFVAQFVQLLPESGLVELHKVLDMKGTKLSKAQLSSMDAKFKDLSRSNSEVVK
;
A
#
# COMPACT_ATOMS: atom_id res chain seq x y z
N MET A 1 31.99 38.37 -28.38
CA MET A 1 31.37 37.20 -27.73
C MET A 1 30.56 37.70 -26.55
N SER A 2 29.24 37.72 -26.65
CA SER A 2 28.37 38.14 -25.54
C SER A 2 28.55 37.16 -24.39
N VAL A 3 29.08 37.65 -23.27
CA VAL A 3 29.24 36.88 -22.04
C VAL A 3 27.83 36.63 -21.51
N VAL A 4 27.31 35.42 -21.71
CA VAL A 4 26.02 34.99 -21.17
C VAL A 4 26.04 35.27 -19.67
N SER A 5 25.07 36.04 -19.18
CA SER A 5 25.00 36.33 -17.76
C SER A 5 24.75 35.02 -16.99
N PRO A 6 25.35 34.83 -15.81
CA PRO A 6 25.12 33.61 -15.02
C PRO A 6 23.64 33.33 -14.73
N THR A 7 22.80 34.37 -14.71
CA THR A 7 21.33 34.28 -14.60
C THR A 7 20.66 33.73 -15.86
N GLU A 8 21.11 34.12 -17.05
CA GLU A 8 20.60 33.54 -18.30
C GLU A 8 21.00 32.07 -18.42
N LEU A 9 22.24 31.72 -18.02
CA LEU A 9 22.69 30.35 -17.98
C LEU A 9 21.84 29.49 -17.02
N ALA A 10 21.50 30.01 -15.84
CA ALA A 10 20.59 29.34 -14.91
C ALA A 10 19.21 29.09 -15.56
N GLY A 11 18.66 30.06 -16.30
CA GLY A 11 17.42 29.91 -17.05
C GLY A 11 17.48 28.81 -18.12
N VAL A 12 18.61 28.69 -18.83
CA VAL A 12 18.83 27.61 -19.80
C VAL A 12 18.82 26.24 -19.10
N PHE A 13 19.51 26.11 -17.96
CA PHE A 13 19.48 24.86 -17.18
C PHE A 13 18.06 24.51 -16.72
N GLN A 14 17.31 25.47 -16.18
CA GLN A 14 15.92 25.28 -15.77
C GLN A 14 15.07 24.71 -16.92
N GLN A 15 15.15 25.32 -18.10
CA GLN A 15 14.39 24.89 -19.28
C GLN A 15 14.68 23.43 -19.65
N TYR A 16 15.96 23.05 -19.74
CA TYR A 16 16.33 21.70 -20.14
C TYR A 16 16.06 20.65 -19.06
N LEU A 17 16.23 20.99 -17.78
CA LEU A 17 15.87 20.10 -16.67
C LEU A 17 14.36 19.81 -16.66
N ARG A 18 13.52 20.83 -16.87
CA ARG A 18 12.07 20.66 -17.01
C ARG A 18 11.70 19.79 -18.20
N GLN A 19 12.31 20.03 -19.36
CA GLN A 19 12.07 19.25 -20.57
C GLN A 19 12.52 17.79 -20.40
N TYR A 20 13.64 17.55 -19.72
CA TYR A 20 14.11 16.20 -19.44
C TYR A 20 13.15 15.45 -18.51
N ALA A 21 12.74 16.08 -17.41
CA ALA A 21 11.77 15.49 -16.49
C ALA A 21 10.42 15.20 -17.16
N GLY A 22 9.80 16.21 -17.79
CA GLY A 22 8.45 16.12 -18.33
C GLY A 22 8.33 15.49 -19.72
N GLY A 23 9.37 15.60 -20.56
CA GLY A 23 9.37 15.08 -21.93
C GLY A 23 10.01 13.70 -22.02
N VAL A 24 11.18 13.53 -21.41
CA VAL A 24 11.98 12.30 -21.58
C VAL A 24 11.64 11.27 -20.51
N LEU A 25 11.79 11.61 -19.23
CA LEU A 25 11.59 10.67 -18.13
C LEU A 25 10.12 10.25 -18.01
N GLN A 26 9.18 11.21 -18.07
CA GLN A 26 7.75 10.91 -18.10
C GLN A 26 7.37 10.07 -19.33
N GLY A 27 7.94 10.38 -20.50
CA GLY A 27 7.69 9.65 -21.74
C GLY A 27 8.27 8.23 -21.76
N ALA A 28 9.25 7.95 -20.90
CA ALA A 28 9.83 6.63 -20.73
C ALA A 28 8.92 5.68 -19.93
N LEU A 29 8.01 6.20 -19.10
CA LEU A 29 7.12 5.35 -18.30
C LEU A 29 6.15 4.56 -19.19
N PRO A 30 5.79 3.32 -18.80
CA PRO A 30 4.78 2.55 -19.52
C PRO A 30 3.48 3.36 -19.57
N ARG A 31 2.91 3.51 -20.77
CA ARG A 31 1.59 4.14 -20.91
C ARG A 31 0.55 3.18 -20.35
N ALA A 32 -0.40 3.71 -19.57
CA ALA A 32 -1.58 2.94 -19.20
C ALA A 32 -2.25 2.40 -20.49
N PRO A 33 -2.73 1.15 -20.49
CA PRO A 33 -3.49 0.66 -21.63
C PRO A 33 -4.67 1.61 -21.88
N PRO A 34 -4.96 1.98 -23.14
CA PRO A 34 -6.14 2.77 -23.43
C PRO A 34 -7.39 2.01 -22.95
N PRO A 35 -8.43 2.72 -22.45
CA PRO A 35 -9.69 2.08 -22.12
C PRO A 35 -10.18 1.34 -23.38
N ALA A 36 -10.50 0.05 -23.23
CA ALA A 36 -10.96 -0.77 -24.35
C ALA A 36 -12.17 -0.09 -25.02
N PRO A 37 -12.19 0.07 -26.35
CA PRO A 37 -13.38 0.57 -27.03
C PRO A 37 -14.51 -0.46 -26.86
N LEU A 38 -15.67 0.01 -26.41
CA LEU A 38 -16.92 -0.75 -26.42
C LEU A 38 -17.28 -1.07 -27.89
N SER A 39 -16.88 -2.24 -28.37
CA SER A 39 -17.19 -2.70 -29.74
C SER A 39 -17.98 -4.00 -29.66
N HIS A 40 -19.23 -3.93 -30.09
CA HIS A 40 -20.14 -5.05 -30.31
C HIS A 40 -19.47 -6.17 -31.12
N VAL A 41 -19.62 -7.42 -30.66
CA VAL A 41 -19.19 -8.62 -31.41
C VAL A 41 -20.43 -9.42 -31.80
N PRO A 42 -20.68 -9.70 -33.09
CA PRO A 42 -21.47 -10.86 -33.49
C PRO A 42 -20.60 -12.12 -33.47
N ALA A 43 -21.12 -13.16 -32.84
CA ALA A 43 -20.48 -14.46 -32.68
C ALA A 43 -20.23 -15.18 -34.02
N LEU A 44 -19.09 -15.84 -34.15
CA LEU A 44 -18.97 -17.30 -34.41
C LEU A 44 -17.51 -17.67 -34.71
N VAL A 45 -17.08 -18.79 -34.09
CA VAL A 45 -15.89 -19.62 -34.40
C VAL A 45 -14.48 -19.08 -34.14
N THR A 46 -14.08 -18.94 -32.86
CA THR A 46 -12.65 -19.09 -32.46
C THR A 46 -12.45 -19.50 -30.98
N ASN A 47 -13.33 -20.36 -30.44
CA ASN A 47 -13.33 -20.73 -29.01
C ASN A 47 -12.80 -22.14 -28.75
N LEU A 48 -11.52 -22.25 -28.38
CA LEU A 48 -11.10 -23.21 -27.34
C LEU A 48 -9.84 -22.76 -26.57
N HIS A 49 -8.96 -21.95 -27.17
CA HIS A 49 -7.75 -21.48 -26.48
C HIS A 49 -7.90 -20.15 -25.71
N THR A 50 -9.01 -19.43 -25.93
CA THR A 50 -9.23 -18.08 -25.37
C THR A 50 -10.03 -18.10 -24.07
N PHE A 51 -10.55 -19.26 -23.63
CA PHE A 51 -11.36 -19.37 -22.40
C PHE A 51 -10.55 -19.46 -21.09
N LEU A 52 -9.22 -19.34 -21.14
CA LEU A 52 -8.35 -19.31 -19.96
C LEU A 52 -7.70 -17.93 -19.71
N ARG A 53 -8.09 -16.89 -20.45
CA ARG A 53 -7.69 -15.53 -20.11
C ARG A 53 -8.71 -14.95 -19.15
N ASP A 54 -8.33 -14.93 -17.88
CA ASP A 54 -8.96 -14.15 -16.82
C ASP A 54 -8.88 -12.65 -17.18
N ASP A 55 -9.83 -12.20 -18.00
CA ASP A 55 -9.93 -10.83 -18.56
C ASP A 55 -10.35 -9.77 -17.53
N SER A 56 -10.09 -10.02 -16.23
CA SER A 56 -10.50 -9.14 -15.13
C SER A 56 -9.35 -8.44 -14.40
N ALA A 57 -8.09 -8.81 -14.68
CA ALA A 57 -6.92 -8.21 -14.06
C ALA A 57 -6.25 -7.19 -14.99
N ALA A 58 -6.01 -5.96 -14.49
CA ALA A 58 -5.20 -4.98 -15.21
C ALA A 58 -3.83 -5.59 -15.59
N PRO A 59 -3.29 -5.28 -16.78
CA PRO A 59 -2.06 -5.91 -17.26
C PRO A 59 -0.92 -5.62 -16.29
N ARG A 60 -0.32 -6.69 -15.77
CA ARG A 60 0.85 -6.69 -14.90
C ARG A 60 2.06 -6.12 -15.65
N PHE A 61 2.91 -5.37 -14.96
CA PHE A 61 4.19 -4.98 -15.56
C PHE A 61 5.09 -6.19 -15.77
N THR A 62 5.66 -6.27 -16.96
CA THR A 62 6.72 -7.22 -17.29
C THR A 62 8.00 -6.88 -16.52
N LYS A 63 8.93 -7.85 -16.41
CA LYS A 63 10.26 -7.60 -15.81
C LYS A 63 10.99 -6.43 -16.49
N GLN A 64 10.83 -6.27 -17.80
CA GLN A 64 11.43 -5.18 -18.57
C GLN A 64 10.81 -3.83 -18.24
N GLU A 65 9.49 -3.75 -18.10
CA GLU A 65 8.81 -2.51 -17.69
C GLU A 65 9.16 -2.13 -16.26
N ILE A 66 9.23 -3.10 -15.35
CA ILE A 66 9.72 -2.88 -13.98
C ILE A 66 11.13 -2.30 -14.01
N ALA A 67 12.06 -2.93 -14.76
CA ALA A 67 13.43 -2.44 -14.91
C ALA A 67 13.46 -1.00 -15.44
N LYS A 68 12.63 -0.69 -16.45
CA LYS A 68 12.51 0.67 -17.00
C LYS A 68 12.02 1.69 -15.97
N ILE A 69 10.97 1.37 -15.21
CA ILE A 69 10.45 2.24 -14.13
C ILE A 69 11.54 2.47 -13.07
N THR A 70 12.24 1.42 -12.65
CA THR A 70 13.33 1.55 -11.67
C THR A 70 14.52 2.34 -12.21
N SER A 71 14.86 2.23 -13.51
CA SER A 71 15.87 3.09 -14.12
C SER A 71 15.46 4.55 -14.18
N VAL A 72 14.17 4.86 -14.37
CA VAL A 72 13.67 6.23 -14.27
C VAL A 72 13.82 6.76 -12.85
N ILE A 73 13.61 5.93 -11.81
CA ILE A 73 13.86 6.30 -10.41
C ILE A 73 15.33 6.68 -10.20
N THR A 74 16.27 5.81 -10.58
CA THR A 74 17.71 6.05 -10.37
C THR A 74 18.21 7.24 -11.19
N THR A 75 17.68 7.43 -12.40
CA THR A 75 18.02 8.59 -13.24
C THR A 75 17.48 9.88 -12.65
N SER A 76 16.24 9.87 -12.15
CA SER A 76 15.64 11.04 -11.49
C SER A 76 16.39 11.41 -10.21
N GLU A 77 16.85 10.42 -9.44
CA GLU A 77 17.72 10.64 -8.28
C GLU A 77 19.03 11.34 -8.67
N TYR A 78 19.71 10.84 -9.69
CA TYR A 78 20.95 11.46 -10.18
C TYR A 78 20.71 12.90 -10.67
N CYS A 79 19.63 13.12 -11.42
CA CYS A 79 19.27 14.47 -11.88
C CYS A 79 18.97 15.41 -10.70
N LEU A 80 18.27 14.93 -9.67
CA LEU A 80 17.98 15.69 -8.46
C LEU A 80 19.27 16.11 -7.74
N GLU A 81 20.16 15.14 -7.44
CA GLU A 81 21.43 15.41 -6.76
C GLU A 81 22.31 16.37 -7.57
N THR A 82 22.36 16.19 -8.89
CA THR A 82 23.12 17.07 -9.78
C THR A 82 22.52 18.47 -9.84
N THR A 83 21.19 18.60 -9.80
CA THR A 83 20.50 19.91 -9.79
C THR A 83 20.81 20.68 -8.50
N ILE A 84 20.84 20.00 -7.35
CA ILE A 84 21.24 20.58 -6.06
C ILE A 84 22.69 21.10 -6.13
N HIS A 85 23.63 20.28 -6.62
CA HIS A 85 25.02 20.69 -6.76
C HIS A 85 25.22 21.82 -7.78
N LEU A 86 24.47 21.81 -8.89
CA LEU A 86 24.47 22.86 -9.89
C LEU A 86 24.02 24.20 -9.29
N GLU A 87 22.94 24.20 -8.52
CA GLU A 87 22.44 25.41 -7.86
C GLU A 87 23.50 26.02 -6.93
N GLN A 88 24.13 25.18 -6.10
CA GLN A 88 25.21 25.59 -5.19
C GLN A 88 26.39 26.18 -5.97
N LYS A 89 26.83 25.52 -7.04
CA LYS A 89 27.97 25.98 -7.85
C LYS A 89 27.66 27.28 -8.58
N LEU A 90 26.45 27.46 -9.09
CA LEU A 90 26.04 28.71 -9.72
C LEU A 90 26.01 29.86 -8.70
N LYS A 91 25.51 29.61 -7.47
CA LYS A 91 25.52 30.60 -6.38
C LYS A 91 26.93 30.99 -5.93
N GLU A 92 27.88 30.06 -5.92
CA GLU A 92 29.29 30.34 -5.59
C GLU A 92 30.00 31.21 -6.65
N LYS A 93 29.59 31.11 -7.92
CA LYS A 93 30.28 31.76 -9.05
C LYS A 93 29.70 33.11 -9.44
N ILE A 94 28.53 33.47 -8.92
CA ILE A 94 27.87 34.75 -9.20
C ILE A 94 28.16 35.80 -8.12
N VAL A 95 28.01 37.08 -8.47
CA VAL A 95 28.09 38.19 -7.50
C VAL A 95 27.06 37.97 -6.37
N PRO A 96 27.44 38.12 -5.08
CA PRO A 96 26.58 37.79 -3.94
C PRO A 96 25.16 38.39 -3.97
N ARG A 97 25.01 39.60 -4.53
CA ARG A 97 23.71 40.28 -4.67
C ARG A 97 22.73 39.59 -5.64
N LEU A 98 23.24 38.76 -6.55
CA LEU A 98 22.45 38.04 -7.54
C LEU A 98 22.28 36.56 -7.21
N ALA A 99 22.99 36.03 -6.21
CA ALA A 99 22.91 34.63 -5.81
C ALA A 99 21.50 34.20 -5.36
N SER A 100 20.74 35.13 -4.74
CA SER A 100 19.34 34.90 -4.34
C SER A 100 18.37 34.74 -5.53
N LYS A 101 18.78 35.13 -6.75
CA LYS A 101 17.96 34.95 -7.96
C LYS A 101 18.13 33.57 -8.60
N ILE A 102 19.11 32.79 -8.15
CA ILE A 102 19.33 31.43 -8.62
C ILE A 102 18.52 30.50 -7.71
N ASP A 103 17.47 29.92 -8.29
CA ASP A 103 16.60 28.96 -7.61
C ASP A 103 16.31 27.82 -8.58
N LEU A 104 16.67 26.60 -8.18
CA LEU A 104 16.37 25.38 -8.93
C LEU A 104 15.41 24.46 -8.15
N SER A 105 14.74 24.99 -7.11
CA SER A 105 13.84 24.21 -6.24
C SER A 105 12.69 23.61 -7.04
N HIS A 106 12.16 24.34 -8.01
CA HIS A 106 11.09 23.83 -8.88
C HIS A 106 11.53 22.60 -9.68
N GLU A 107 12.73 22.62 -10.25
CA GLU A 107 13.30 21.50 -11.00
C GLU A 107 13.58 20.30 -10.08
N GLN A 108 14.08 20.55 -8.87
CA GLN A 108 14.25 19.51 -7.85
C GLN A 108 12.93 18.83 -7.51
N ASP A 109 11.86 19.62 -7.32
CA ASP A 109 10.51 19.11 -7.04
C ASP A 109 9.97 18.23 -8.18
N LEU A 110 10.28 18.55 -9.44
CA LEU A 110 9.89 17.73 -10.58
C LEU A 110 10.53 16.33 -10.52
N PHE A 111 11.82 16.24 -10.20
CA PHE A 111 12.49 14.94 -10.05
C PHE A 111 12.01 14.18 -8.81
N HIS A 112 11.78 14.86 -7.68
CA HIS A 112 11.14 14.26 -6.51
C HIS A 112 9.77 13.68 -6.82
N LYS A 113 8.94 14.43 -7.56
CA LYS A 113 7.61 13.98 -8.00
C LYS A 113 7.72 12.77 -8.93
N MET A 114 8.64 12.79 -9.90
CA MET A 114 8.87 11.67 -10.81
C MET A 114 9.18 10.37 -10.06
N ILE A 115 10.10 10.44 -9.10
CA ILE A 115 10.45 9.29 -8.24
C ILE A 115 9.22 8.79 -7.48
N SER A 116 8.48 9.71 -6.86
CA SER A 116 7.27 9.38 -6.10
C SER A 116 6.21 8.69 -6.97
N THR A 117 6.00 9.17 -8.21
CA THR A 117 5.08 8.57 -9.18
C THR A 117 5.53 7.17 -9.59
N CYS A 118 6.82 6.97 -9.88
CA CYS A 118 7.35 5.66 -10.23
C CYS A 118 7.17 4.64 -9.10
N ILE A 119 7.47 5.03 -7.85
CA ILE A 119 7.23 4.17 -6.68
C ILE A 119 5.75 3.83 -6.57
N GLN A 120 4.85 4.79 -6.79
CA GLN A 120 3.41 4.55 -6.74
C GLN A 120 2.93 3.56 -7.81
N LEU A 121 3.47 3.61 -9.02
CA LEU A 121 3.18 2.64 -10.09
C LEU A 121 3.58 1.22 -9.68
N LEU A 122 4.77 1.06 -9.10
CA LEU A 122 5.25 -0.23 -8.61
C LEU A 122 4.38 -0.76 -7.47
N VAL A 123 3.95 0.11 -6.54
CA VAL A 123 3.04 -0.26 -5.46
C VAL A 123 1.70 -0.75 -6.02
N GLN A 124 1.10 0.02 -6.93
CA GLN A 124 -0.19 -0.33 -7.54
C GLN A 124 -0.12 -1.63 -8.31
N ASP A 125 0.96 -1.86 -9.07
CA ASP A 125 1.19 -3.12 -9.74
C ASP A 125 1.09 -4.26 -8.71
N LEU A 126 1.98 -4.32 -7.72
CA LEU A 126 1.99 -5.39 -6.71
C LEU A 126 0.63 -5.56 -6.01
N GLU A 127 -0.04 -4.47 -5.66
CA GLU A 127 -1.39 -4.54 -5.07
C GLU A 127 -2.42 -5.21 -5.99
N VAL A 128 -2.43 -4.86 -7.27
CA VAL A 128 -3.33 -5.46 -8.26
C VAL A 128 -3.11 -6.97 -8.36
N SER A 129 -1.87 -7.46 -8.23
CA SER A 129 -1.64 -8.93 -8.21
C SER A 129 -2.22 -9.61 -6.98
N CYS A 130 -2.35 -8.93 -5.85
CA CYS A 130 -2.91 -9.50 -4.65
C CYS A 130 -4.45 -9.46 -4.64
N GLU A 131 -5.08 -8.62 -5.48
CA GLU A 131 -6.53 -8.41 -5.48
C GLU A 131 -7.33 -9.69 -5.73
N PRO A 132 -6.99 -10.58 -6.71
CA PRO A 132 -7.73 -11.82 -6.91
C PRO A 132 -7.75 -12.73 -5.67
N ALA A 133 -6.65 -12.79 -4.93
CA ALA A 133 -6.58 -13.54 -3.68
C ALA A 133 -7.44 -12.91 -2.57
N LEU A 134 -7.43 -11.57 -2.45
CA LEU A 134 -8.33 -10.87 -1.53
C LEU A 134 -9.80 -11.07 -1.89
N GLN A 135 -10.14 -11.12 -3.18
CA GLN A 135 -11.50 -11.43 -3.63
C GLN A 135 -11.88 -12.87 -3.30
N ALA A 136 -10.98 -13.83 -3.52
CA ALA A 136 -11.19 -15.22 -3.14
C ALA A 136 -11.46 -15.38 -1.64
N MET A 137 -10.70 -14.68 -0.78
CA MET A 137 -10.89 -14.65 0.67
C MET A 137 -12.33 -14.29 1.07
N THR A 138 -12.93 -13.29 0.41
CA THR A 138 -14.29 -12.85 0.74
C THR A 138 -15.39 -13.83 0.31
N LYS A 139 -15.08 -14.78 -0.58
CA LYS A 139 -16.02 -15.80 -1.06
C LYS A 139 -16.00 -17.08 -0.21
N ILE A 140 -15.06 -17.21 0.72
CA ILE A 140 -14.98 -18.36 1.63
C ILE A 140 -16.17 -18.32 2.59
N SER A 141 -16.82 -19.47 2.82
CA SER A 141 -17.91 -19.59 3.78
C SER A 141 -17.35 -19.68 5.21
N TRP A 142 -16.95 -18.54 5.78
CA TRP A 142 -16.39 -18.46 7.13
C TRP A 142 -17.37 -18.88 8.24
N LEU A 143 -18.67 -18.87 7.96
CA LEU A 143 -19.69 -19.38 8.86
C LEU A 143 -19.68 -20.91 8.94
N HIS A 144 -19.45 -21.62 7.83
CA HIS A 144 -19.46 -23.08 7.76
C HIS A 144 -18.03 -23.64 7.65
N TYR A 145 -17.09 -22.99 8.34
CA TYR A 145 -15.69 -23.39 8.34
C TYR A 145 -15.47 -24.41 9.45
N ASP A 146 -15.20 -25.66 9.08
CA ASP A 146 -15.33 -26.79 10.02
C ASP A 146 -14.08 -27.05 10.87
N ILE A 147 -12.87 -26.83 10.33
CA ILE A 147 -11.61 -27.21 10.99
C ILE A 147 -10.54 -26.16 10.71
N VAL A 148 -9.84 -25.70 11.75
CA VAL A 148 -8.62 -24.88 11.61
C VAL A 148 -7.48 -25.76 11.09
N GLY A 149 -6.85 -25.34 10.00
CA GLY A 149 -5.73 -26.03 9.37
C GLY A 149 -4.52 -25.13 9.20
N ASP A 150 -3.75 -25.37 8.14
CA ASP A 150 -2.66 -24.50 7.72
C ASP A 150 -3.19 -23.18 7.13
N GLN A 151 -2.27 -22.29 6.72
CA GLN A 151 -2.64 -21.04 6.07
C GLN A 151 -3.54 -21.28 4.84
N SER A 152 -4.55 -20.42 4.67
CA SER A 152 -5.47 -20.48 3.53
C SER A 152 -4.77 -20.28 2.18
N SER A 153 -5.39 -20.78 1.11
CA SER A 153 -4.87 -20.64 -0.26
C SER A 153 -4.67 -19.19 -0.68
N TYR A 154 -5.54 -18.27 -0.25
CA TYR A 154 -5.40 -16.84 -0.57
C TYR A 154 -4.13 -16.23 0.05
N VAL A 155 -3.77 -16.64 1.28
CA VAL A 155 -2.53 -16.22 1.94
C VAL A 155 -1.33 -16.73 1.14
N THR A 156 -1.38 -17.99 0.73
CA THR A 156 -0.34 -18.62 -0.10
C THR A 156 -0.13 -17.86 -1.42
N GLN A 157 -1.22 -17.52 -2.11
CA GLN A 157 -1.18 -16.74 -3.36
C GLN A 157 -0.56 -15.35 -3.15
N ILE A 158 -1.00 -14.62 -2.13
CA ILE A 158 -0.43 -13.29 -1.79
C ILE A 158 1.07 -13.42 -1.55
N ILE A 159 1.51 -14.36 -0.70
CA ILE A 159 2.92 -14.57 -0.39
C ILE A 159 3.72 -14.92 -1.65
N MET A 160 3.15 -15.70 -2.56
CA MET A 160 3.78 -16.02 -3.84
C MET A 160 3.97 -14.77 -4.71
N HIS A 161 2.97 -13.88 -4.81
CA HIS A 161 3.11 -12.61 -5.53
C HIS A 161 4.21 -11.72 -4.94
N LEU A 162 4.31 -11.65 -3.61
CA LEU A 162 5.40 -10.95 -2.92
C LEU A 162 6.77 -11.56 -3.29
N LYS A 163 6.90 -12.89 -3.20
CA LYS A 163 8.13 -13.62 -3.51
C LYS A 163 8.58 -13.48 -4.96
N ASN A 164 7.64 -13.37 -5.91
CA ASN A 164 7.96 -13.24 -7.33
C ASN A 164 8.35 -11.81 -7.73
N THR A 165 7.88 -10.80 -7.00
CA THR A 165 8.03 -9.39 -7.41
C THR A 165 9.14 -8.69 -6.64
N VAL A 166 9.19 -8.90 -5.32
CA VAL A 166 10.03 -8.10 -4.41
C VAL A 166 11.53 -8.29 -4.64
N PRO A 167 12.07 -9.50 -4.88
CA PRO A 167 13.49 -9.67 -5.17
C PRO A 167 13.92 -8.87 -6.41
N ASN A 168 13.15 -8.96 -7.50
CA ASN A 168 13.43 -8.24 -8.74
C ASN A 168 13.44 -6.71 -8.51
N LEU A 169 12.49 -6.18 -7.74
CA LEU A 169 12.47 -4.74 -7.40
C LEU A 169 13.68 -4.32 -6.57
N ARG A 170 14.04 -5.12 -5.57
CA ARG A 170 15.20 -4.86 -4.73
C ARG A 170 16.48 -4.83 -5.55
N ASP A 171 16.66 -5.80 -6.43
CA ASP A 171 17.89 -5.96 -7.21
C ASP A 171 18.02 -4.81 -8.22
N ASN A 172 16.93 -4.40 -8.88
CA ASN A 172 16.92 -3.22 -9.75
C ASN A 172 17.18 -1.89 -9.01
N LEU A 173 16.85 -1.81 -7.72
CA LEU A 173 17.06 -0.62 -6.87
C LEU A 173 18.25 -0.78 -5.92
N ALA A 174 19.18 -1.70 -6.20
CA ALA A 174 20.29 -2.01 -5.32
C ALA A 174 21.22 -0.81 -5.06
N SER A 175 21.39 0.08 -6.04
CA SER A 175 22.15 1.35 -5.92
C SER A 175 21.40 2.43 -5.13
N SER A 176 20.07 2.30 -5.00
CA SER A 176 19.20 3.35 -4.48
C SER A 176 18.22 2.79 -3.44
N ARG A 177 18.77 2.07 -2.46
CA ARG A 177 18.03 1.28 -1.44
C ARG A 177 16.97 2.07 -0.66
N LYS A 178 17.15 3.39 -0.55
CA LYS A 178 16.17 4.28 0.10
C LYS A 178 14.81 4.25 -0.61
N TYR A 179 14.77 4.13 -1.94
CA TYR A 179 13.51 4.05 -2.69
C TYR A 179 12.86 2.67 -2.63
N PHE A 180 13.66 1.60 -2.56
CA PHE A 180 13.12 0.27 -2.27
C PHE A 180 12.46 0.23 -0.88
N THR A 181 13.08 0.87 0.11
CA THR A 181 12.49 1.00 1.45
C THR A 181 11.18 1.81 1.42
N GLN A 182 11.15 2.93 0.68
CA GLN A 182 9.93 3.71 0.49
C GLN A 182 8.83 2.92 -0.22
N PHE A 183 9.17 2.11 -1.23
CA PHE A 183 8.25 1.19 -1.88
C PHE A 183 7.61 0.23 -0.87
N CYS A 184 8.41 -0.45 -0.03
CA CYS A 184 7.91 -1.36 0.98
C CYS A 184 6.95 -0.66 1.96
N ILE A 185 7.34 0.52 2.45
CA ILE A 185 6.52 1.32 3.38
C ILE A 185 5.19 1.73 2.72
N ARG A 186 5.21 2.24 1.47
CA ARG A 186 4.00 2.64 0.76
C ARG A 186 3.10 1.46 0.45
N PHE A 187 3.67 0.33 0.05
CA PHE A 187 2.94 -0.91 -0.16
C PHE A 187 2.22 -1.35 1.13
N ALA A 188 2.93 -1.45 2.26
CA ALA A 188 2.30 -1.84 3.53
C ALA A 188 1.18 -0.87 3.95
N ASN A 189 1.41 0.45 3.83
CA ASN A 189 0.41 1.46 4.18
C ASN A 189 -0.83 1.45 3.27
N SER A 190 -0.74 0.92 2.06
CA SER A 190 -1.87 0.84 1.13
C SER A 190 -2.55 -0.54 1.15
N PHE A 191 -1.74 -1.60 1.16
CA PHE A 191 -2.21 -2.99 1.12
C PHE A 191 -2.88 -3.42 2.42
N ILE A 192 -2.30 -3.14 3.59
CA ILE A 192 -2.86 -3.63 4.88
C ILE A 192 -4.26 -3.04 5.14
N PRO A 193 -4.52 -1.73 4.91
CA PRO A 193 -5.88 -1.22 5.00
C PRO A 193 -6.87 -1.90 4.05
N LYS A 194 -6.46 -2.20 2.80
CA LYS A 194 -7.29 -2.96 1.85
C LYS A 194 -7.57 -4.39 2.34
N PHE A 195 -6.57 -5.05 2.91
CA PHE A 195 -6.74 -6.36 3.55
C PHE A 195 -7.76 -6.29 4.69
N ILE A 196 -7.65 -5.31 5.58
CA ILE A 196 -8.63 -5.08 6.66
C ILE A 196 -10.04 -4.81 6.11
N GLN A 197 -10.18 -4.06 5.01
CA GLN A 197 -11.48 -3.87 4.38
C GLN A 197 -12.07 -5.18 3.84
N ASN A 198 -11.24 -6.12 3.37
CA ASN A 198 -11.72 -7.44 2.96
C ASN A 198 -12.02 -8.36 4.16
N ILE A 199 -11.31 -8.23 5.29
CA ILE A 199 -11.72 -8.86 6.55
C ILE A 199 -13.15 -8.47 6.91
N TYR A 200 -13.52 -7.18 6.87
CA TYR A 200 -14.89 -6.75 7.18
C TYR A 200 -15.97 -7.29 6.25
N LYS A 201 -15.60 -7.73 5.04
CA LYS A 201 -16.52 -8.38 4.09
C LYS A 201 -16.69 -9.87 4.37
N CYS A 202 -15.77 -10.48 5.12
CA CYS A 202 -15.91 -11.85 5.59
C CYS A 202 -16.95 -11.86 6.70
N LYS A 203 -18.23 -11.96 6.36
CA LYS A 203 -19.32 -11.99 7.34
C LYS A 203 -20.53 -12.76 6.81
N PRO A 204 -21.25 -13.50 7.68
CA PRO A 204 -20.92 -13.77 9.08
C PRO A 204 -19.77 -14.79 9.23
N ILE A 205 -19.13 -14.82 10.41
CA ILE A 205 -18.01 -15.72 10.73
C ILE A 205 -18.34 -16.57 11.96
N SER A 206 -18.02 -17.86 11.92
CA SER A 206 -18.08 -18.77 13.08
C SER A 206 -16.84 -18.63 13.98
N THR A 207 -16.86 -19.18 15.19
CA THR A 207 -15.65 -19.20 16.05
C THR A 207 -14.46 -19.85 15.34
N VAL A 208 -14.67 -21.03 14.73
CA VAL A 208 -13.62 -21.77 13.99
C VAL A 208 -13.13 -20.98 12.78
N GLY A 209 -14.04 -20.37 12.01
CA GLY A 209 -13.65 -19.51 10.88
C GLY A 209 -12.86 -18.28 11.33
N SER A 210 -13.16 -17.72 12.51
CA SER A 210 -12.43 -16.59 13.08
C SER A 210 -11.03 -17.00 13.54
N GLU A 211 -10.88 -18.20 14.09
CA GLU A 211 -9.57 -18.76 14.45
C GLU A 211 -8.68 -18.93 13.21
N GLN A 212 -9.24 -19.49 12.13
CA GLN A 212 -8.52 -19.62 10.86
C GLN A 212 -8.12 -18.24 10.28
N LEU A 213 -9.05 -17.27 10.25
CA LEU A 213 -8.73 -15.92 9.77
C LEU A 213 -7.65 -15.24 10.61
N LEU A 214 -7.61 -15.49 11.91
CA LEU A 214 -6.59 -14.96 12.80
C LEU A 214 -5.22 -15.58 12.52
N LEU A 215 -5.17 -16.90 12.28
CA LEU A 215 -3.97 -17.59 11.82
C LEU A 215 -3.48 -17.01 10.49
N ASP A 216 -4.36 -16.90 9.51
CA ASP A 216 -4.06 -16.36 8.18
C ASP A 216 -3.51 -14.92 8.25
N THR A 217 -4.13 -14.09 9.11
CA THR A 217 -3.68 -12.73 9.38
C THR A 217 -2.28 -12.71 9.99
N HIS A 218 -1.99 -13.61 10.92
CA HIS A 218 -0.66 -13.74 11.52
C HIS A 218 0.39 -14.17 10.50
N MET A 219 0.06 -15.12 9.61
CA MET A 219 0.96 -15.56 8.54
C MET A 219 1.28 -14.44 7.55
N LEU A 220 0.28 -13.66 7.15
CA LEU A 220 0.50 -12.45 6.34
C LEU A 220 1.33 -11.40 7.06
N LYS A 221 1.13 -11.21 8.38
CA LYS A 221 1.94 -10.27 9.17
C LYS A 221 3.41 -10.66 9.16
N THR A 222 3.72 -11.93 9.36
CA THR A 222 5.08 -12.45 9.30
C THR A 222 5.69 -12.26 7.91
N ALA A 223 4.96 -12.62 6.85
CA ALA A 223 5.43 -12.43 5.48
C ALA A 223 5.68 -10.95 5.13
N LEU A 224 4.82 -10.04 5.61
CA LEU A 224 5.01 -8.60 5.44
C LEU A 224 6.21 -8.09 6.24
N LEU A 225 6.43 -8.54 7.48
CA LEU A 225 7.62 -8.15 8.24
C LEU A 225 8.92 -8.55 7.55
N GLU A 226 8.90 -9.68 6.83
CA GLU A 226 10.04 -10.16 6.03
C GLU A 226 10.14 -9.51 4.65
N LEU A 227 9.13 -8.75 4.21
CA LEU A 227 9.03 -8.18 2.85
C LEU A 227 10.34 -7.55 2.35
N PRO A 228 11.02 -6.64 3.09
CA PRO A 228 12.24 -6.00 2.60
C PRO A 228 13.41 -6.97 2.37
N SER A 229 13.33 -8.16 2.97
CA SER A 229 14.39 -9.17 2.98
C SER A 229 14.02 -10.42 2.18
N ILE A 230 12.84 -10.48 1.57
CA ILE A 230 12.40 -11.62 0.74
C ILE A 230 13.41 -11.88 -0.37
N GLY A 231 14.00 -13.08 -0.40
CA GLY A 231 15.00 -13.47 -1.41
C GLY A 231 16.36 -12.79 -1.25
N SER A 232 16.65 -12.18 -0.10
CA SER A 232 17.99 -11.66 0.23
C SER A 232 18.84 -12.80 0.79
N GLU A 233 20.06 -12.97 0.28
CA GLU A 233 21.02 -13.93 0.84
C GLU A 233 21.44 -13.57 2.27
N VAL A 234 21.45 -12.26 2.58
CA VAL A 234 21.73 -11.76 3.92
C VAL A 234 20.40 -11.51 4.65
N LYS A 235 20.13 -12.30 5.69
CA LYS A 235 19.00 -12.08 6.59
C LYS A 235 19.25 -10.82 7.44
N ARG A 236 18.87 -9.66 6.92
CA ARG A 236 18.82 -8.40 7.68
C ARG A 236 17.40 -8.15 8.15
N GLN A 237 17.26 -7.63 9.36
CA GLN A 237 15.97 -7.11 9.80
C GLN A 237 15.61 -5.88 8.96
N GLY A 238 14.33 -5.78 8.59
CA GLY A 238 13.82 -4.62 7.86
C GLY A 238 14.00 -3.33 8.67
N PRO A 239 14.04 -2.16 8.00
CA PRO A 239 14.15 -0.87 8.68
C PRO A 239 13.11 -0.71 9.81
N SER A 240 13.51 -0.10 10.93
CA SER A 240 12.63 0.09 12.09
C SER A 240 11.36 0.89 11.76
N THR A 241 11.47 1.86 10.85
CA THR A 241 10.35 2.64 10.34
C THR A 241 9.33 1.76 9.60
N TYR A 242 9.79 0.77 8.85
CA TYR A 242 8.94 -0.18 8.14
C TYR A 242 8.25 -1.16 9.10
N THR A 243 9.04 -1.81 9.96
CA THR A 243 8.51 -2.84 10.87
C THR A 243 7.47 -2.26 11.84
N LYS A 244 7.67 -1.04 12.35
CA LYS A 244 6.67 -0.33 13.17
C LYS A 244 5.34 -0.13 12.44
N VAL A 245 5.35 0.22 11.15
CA VAL A 245 4.14 0.39 10.34
C VAL A 245 3.38 -0.94 10.21
N VAL A 246 4.09 -2.01 9.82
CA VAL A 246 3.47 -3.34 9.66
C VAL A 246 2.89 -3.84 10.98
N ILE A 247 3.64 -3.73 12.08
CA ILE A 247 3.16 -4.13 13.41
C ILE A 247 1.91 -3.34 13.78
N LYS A 248 1.92 -2.00 13.66
CA LYS A 248 0.76 -1.17 14.02
C LYS A 248 -0.49 -1.62 13.24
N LEU A 249 -0.38 -1.69 11.92
CA LEU A 249 -1.53 -1.95 11.04
C LEU A 249 -2.04 -3.41 11.14
N MET A 250 -1.14 -4.40 11.17
CA MET A 250 -1.55 -5.81 11.29
C MET A 250 -2.06 -6.16 12.69
N THR A 251 -1.56 -5.51 13.75
CA THR A 251 -2.12 -5.69 15.10
C THR A 251 -3.58 -5.24 15.15
N LYS A 252 -3.93 -4.17 14.43
CA LYS A 252 -5.35 -3.78 14.29
C LYS A 252 -6.18 -4.92 13.69
N ALA A 253 -5.71 -5.54 12.61
CA ALA A 253 -6.37 -6.70 11.98
C ALA A 253 -6.56 -7.88 12.96
N GLU A 254 -5.50 -8.21 13.71
CA GLU A 254 -5.55 -9.26 14.74
C GLU A 254 -6.56 -8.92 15.85
N MET A 255 -6.61 -7.66 16.31
CA MET A 255 -7.54 -7.24 17.38
C MET A 255 -9.01 -7.28 16.93
N ILE A 256 -9.29 -6.93 15.67
CA ILE A 256 -10.64 -7.06 15.07
C ILE A 256 -11.11 -8.52 15.16
N LEU A 257 -10.28 -9.47 14.74
CA LEU A 257 -10.63 -10.89 14.75
C LEU A 257 -10.75 -11.45 16.18
N LYS A 258 -9.89 -11.02 17.12
CA LYS A 258 -10.05 -11.36 18.54
C LYS A 258 -11.37 -10.87 19.12
N LEU A 259 -11.84 -9.69 18.73
CA LEU A 259 -13.15 -9.17 19.15
C LEU A 259 -14.30 -9.97 18.53
N VAL A 260 -14.17 -10.44 17.29
CA VAL A 260 -15.18 -11.32 16.66
C VAL A 260 -15.30 -12.65 17.44
N MET A 261 -14.20 -13.17 17.97
CA MET A 261 -14.21 -14.38 18.81
C MET A 261 -14.74 -14.13 20.24
N ALA A 262 -14.69 -12.89 20.73
CA ALA A 262 -15.07 -12.61 22.11
C ALA A 262 -16.58 -12.90 22.36
N PRO A 263 -16.93 -13.50 23.50
CA PRO A 263 -18.33 -13.76 23.85
C PRO A 263 -19.10 -12.45 24.03
N ILE A 264 -20.33 -12.38 23.52
CA ILE A 264 -21.18 -11.18 23.57
C ILE A 264 -22.50 -11.42 24.35
N ASP A 265 -23.02 -12.64 24.33
CA ASP A 265 -24.43 -12.93 24.62
C ASP A 265 -24.88 -12.61 26.05
N ASN A 266 -23.95 -12.47 27.00
CA ASN A 266 -24.24 -12.23 28.42
C ASN A 266 -23.66 -10.91 28.98
N ASN A 267 -22.91 -10.12 28.19
CA ASN A 267 -22.27 -8.90 28.68
C ASN A 267 -21.99 -7.89 27.56
N LEU A 268 -23.03 -7.22 27.08
CA LEU A 268 -22.92 -6.22 26.00
C LEU A 268 -22.05 -5.03 26.41
N GLU A 269 -22.17 -4.55 27.65
CA GLU A 269 -21.36 -3.42 28.14
C GLU A 269 -19.87 -3.78 28.25
N GLY A 270 -19.58 -4.97 28.76
CA GLY A 270 -18.20 -5.49 28.84
C GLY A 270 -17.59 -5.70 27.46
N PHE A 271 -18.37 -6.14 26.48
CA PHE A 271 -17.93 -6.23 25.09
C PHE A 271 -17.53 -4.86 24.53
N VAL A 272 -18.35 -3.82 24.77
CA VAL A 272 -18.02 -2.45 24.35
C VAL A 272 -16.76 -1.93 25.05
N ALA A 273 -16.59 -2.21 26.33
CA ALA A 273 -15.37 -1.86 27.06
C ALA A 273 -14.12 -2.55 26.48
N GLN A 274 -14.22 -3.85 26.18
CA GLN A 274 -13.15 -4.60 25.52
C GLN A 274 -12.84 -4.06 24.12
N PHE A 275 -13.87 -3.67 23.35
CA PHE A 275 -13.70 -3.04 22.04
C PHE A 275 -12.89 -1.74 22.14
N VAL A 276 -13.26 -0.83 23.04
CA VAL A 276 -12.57 0.45 23.25
C VAL A 276 -11.12 0.22 23.70
N GLN A 277 -10.87 -0.81 24.53
CA GLN A 277 -9.53 -1.14 24.99
C GLN A 277 -8.63 -1.69 23.86
N LEU A 278 -9.15 -2.60 23.02
CA LEU A 278 -8.37 -3.26 21.97
C LEU A 278 -8.24 -2.39 20.70
N LEU A 279 -9.20 -1.51 20.45
CA LEU A 279 -9.28 -0.65 19.27
C LEU A 279 -9.55 0.83 19.64
N PRO A 280 -8.65 1.49 20.39
CA PRO A 280 -8.88 2.84 20.93
C PRO A 280 -9.02 3.93 19.85
N GLU A 281 -8.43 3.72 18.67
CA GLU A 281 -8.54 4.66 17.53
C GLU A 281 -9.81 4.42 16.68
N SER A 282 -10.67 3.46 17.03
CA SER A 282 -11.84 3.06 16.23
C SER A 282 -13.15 3.67 16.74
N GLY A 283 -14.05 4.02 15.82
CA GLY A 283 -15.34 4.63 16.13
C GLY A 283 -16.53 3.65 16.09
N LEU A 284 -17.75 4.19 16.29
CA LEU A 284 -19.01 3.43 16.23
C LEU A 284 -19.19 2.62 14.95
N VAL A 285 -18.81 3.18 13.80
CA VAL A 285 -18.90 2.48 12.50
C VAL A 285 -18.10 1.18 12.51
N GLU A 286 -16.94 1.17 13.17
CA GLU A 286 -16.09 -0.01 13.28
C GLU A 286 -16.65 -1.02 14.28
N LEU A 287 -17.22 -0.54 15.39
CA LEU A 287 -17.95 -1.39 16.34
C LEU A 287 -19.08 -2.15 15.63
N HIS A 288 -19.90 -1.44 14.84
CA HIS A 288 -20.99 -2.07 14.08
C HIS A 288 -20.48 -3.09 13.05
N LYS A 289 -19.35 -2.82 12.37
CA LYS A 289 -18.74 -3.81 11.48
C LYS A 289 -18.30 -5.08 12.22
N VAL A 290 -17.73 -4.96 13.42
CA VAL A 290 -17.35 -6.12 14.23
C VAL A 290 -18.58 -6.92 14.67
N LEU A 291 -19.66 -6.25 15.08
CA LEU A 291 -20.93 -6.90 15.43
C LEU A 291 -21.56 -7.63 14.23
N ASP A 292 -21.54 -6.99 13.05
CA ASP A 292 -21.96 -7.59 11.79
C ASP A 292 -21.16 -8.86 11.45
N MET A 293 -19.84 -8.83 11.65
CA MET A 293 -18.97 -9.99 11.42
C MET A 293 -19.33 -11.16 12.32
N LYS A 294 -19.68 -10.91 13.58
CA LYS A 294 -20.16 -11.94 14.51
C LYS A 294 -21.51 -12.53 14.12
N GLY A 295 -22.34 -11.80 13.35
CA GLY A 295 -23.69 -12.22 13.00
C GLY A 295 -24.68 -12.25 14.18
N THR A 296 -24.36 -11.58 15.29
CA THR A 296 -25.20 -11.55 16.49
C THR A 296 -26.49 -10.76 16.22
N LYS A 297 -27.64 -11.38 16.43
CA LYS A 297 -28.95 -10.72 16.29
C LYS A 297 -29.23 -9.88 17.53
N LEU A 298 -28.94 -8.58 17.45
CA LEU A 298 -29.22 -7.61 18.52
C LEU A 298 -30.54 -6.87 18.23
N SER A 299 -31.36 -6.69 19.26
CA SER A 299 -32.52 -5.81 19.19
C SER A 299 -32.08 -4.35 19.07
N LYS A 300 -32.97 -3.49 18.56
CA LYS A 300 -32.73 -2.04 18.47
C LYS A 300 -32.38 -1.43 19.84
N ALA A 301 -32.99 -1.92 20.92
CA ALA A 301 -32.71 -1.46 22.28
C ALA A 301 -31.29 -1.85 22.73
N GLN A 302 -30.87 -3.09 22.46
CA GLN A 302 -29.51 -3.56 22.78
C GLN A 302 -28.45 -2.76 22.01
N LEU A 303 -28.66 -2.53 20.70
CA LEU A 303 -27.72 -1.76 19.88
C LEU A 303 -27.60 -0.31 20.38
N SER A 304 -28.73 0.35 20.67
CA SER A 304 -28.72 1.71 21.25
C SER A 304 -28.00 1.78 22.60
N SER A 305 -28.14 0.76 23.45
CA SER A 305 -27.44 0.67 24.73
C SER A 305 -25.93 0.55 24.54
N MET A 306 -25.47 -0.28 23.60
CA MET A 306 -24.06 -0.40 23.25
C MET A 306 -23.47 0.90 22.70
N ASP A 307 -24.21 1.59 21.83
CA ASP A 307 -23.79 2.87 21.25
C ASP A 307 -23.66 3.96 22.32
N ALA A 308 -24.58 4.00 23.28
CA ALA A 308 -24.52 4.92 24.42
C ALA A 308 -23.27 4.64 25.26
N LYS A 309 -23.05 3.37 25.63
CA LYS A 309 -21.88 2.95 26.40
C LYS A 309 -20.56 3.29 25.70
N PHE A 310 -20.49 3.09 24.38
CA PHE A 310 -19.31 3.42 23.59
C PHE A 310 -19.01 4.92 23.64
N LYS A 311 -20.04 5.77 23.49
CA LYS A 311 -19.88 7.23 23.56
C LYS A 311 -19.40 7.68 24.94
N ASP A 312 -19.92 7.08 26.00
CA ASP A 312 -19.51 7.41 27.37
C ASP A 312 -18.04 7.05 27.62
N LEU A 313 -17.63 5.83 27.27
CA LEU A 313 -16.23 5.38 27.41
C LEU A 313 -15.26 6.20 26.55
N SER A 314 -15.66 6.56 25.32
CA SER A 314 -14.83 7.36 24.41
C SER A 314 -14.63 8.79 24.92
N ARG A 315 -15.64 9.37 25.58
CA ARG A 315 -15.54 10.68 26.24
C ARG A 315 -14.58 10.64 27.42
N SER A 316 -14.73 9.65 28.31
CA SER A 316 -13.85 9.49 29.46
C SER A 316 -12.38 9.27 29.06
N ASN A 317 -12.11 8.49 28.01
CA ASN A 317 -10.75 8.34 27.50
C ASN A 317 -10.17 9.63 26.91
N SER A 318 -11.00 10.49 26.33
CA SER A 318 -10.56 11.78 25.77
C SER A 318 -10.23 12.81 26.87
N GLU A 319 -10.85 12.68 28.04
CA GLU A 319 -10.60 13.53 29.21
C GLU A 319 -9.35 13.10 29.98
N VAL A 320 -9.00 11.81 29.98
CA VAL A 320 -7.80 11.26 30.66
C VAL A 320 -6.50 11.49 29.86
N VAL A 321 -6.59 11.73 28.55
CA VAL A 321 -5.43 11.96 27.66
C VAL A 321 -5.07 13.45 27.51
N LYS A 322 -5.87 14.35 28.11
CA LYS A 322 -5.52 15.78 28.26
C LYS A 322 -4.75 16.01 29.55
#